data_AF-A0A1M6EV92-F1
#
_entry.id   AF-A0A1M6EV92-F1
#
_cell.length_a   1.000
_cell.length_b   1.000
_cell.length_c   1.000
_cell.angle_alpha   90.00
_cell.angle_beta   90.00
_cell.angle_gamma   90.00
#
_symmetry.space_group_name_H-M   'P 1'
#
loop_
_entity.id
_entity.type
_entity.pdbx_description
1 polymer ?
#
loop_
_entity_poly.entity_id
_entity_poly.type
_entity_poly.pdbx_seq_one_letter_code
_entity_poly.pdbx_strand_id
1 'polypeptide(L)'
;MVETTDINDGGKVLAKVLLSGQFDELKKNKELQKIILWELSESKSALRKLADEREAAGEEMFVNIADKHFGSEAKKFRALMAILVSSSYYLNLHTDFNGSAFCGLDLKDDEDRNVVKGVISEMIDM
;
A
#
# COMPACT_ATOMS: atom_id res chain seq x y z
N MET A 1 -4.26 -16.40 -14.36
CA MET A 1 -4.19 -17.43 -13.30
C MET A 1 -4.20 -16.67 -12.00
N VAL A 2 -5.15 -16.93 -11.09
CA VAL A 2 -5.08 -16.38 -9.74
C VAL A 2 -4.00 -17.18 -9.05
N GLU A 3 -2.83 -16.59 -8.82
CA GLU A 3 -1.84 -17.18 -7.91
C GLU A 3 -2.57 -17.44 -6.60
N THR A 4 -2.69 -18.72 -6.23
CA THR A 4 -3.11 -19.11 -4.89
C THR A 4 -2.22 -18.35 -3.93
N THR A 5 -2.80 -17.50 -3.08
CA THR A 5 -2.10 -16.75 -2.03
C THR A 5 -1.41 -17.75 -1.10
N ASP A 6 -0.18 -18.10 -1.44
CA ASP A 6 0.70 -18.87 -0.60
C ASP A 6 1.07 -17.98 0.60
N ILE A 7 0.74 -18.46 1.79
CA ILE A 7 1.02 -17.77 3.05
C ILE A 7 2.26 -18.34 3.74
N ASN A 8 2.89 -19.38 3.17
CA ASN A 8 4.07 -20.02 3.74
C ASN A 8 5.32 -19.13 3.63
N ASP A 9 5.29 -18.10 2.78
CA ASP A 9 6.36 -17.11 2.59
C ASP A 9 6.28 -15.91 3.56
N GLY A 10 5.48 -16.02 4.61
CA GLY A 10 5.21 -14.91 5.53
C GLY A 10 4.20 -13.89 4.99
N GLY A 11 3.47 -14.24 3.95
CA GLY A 11 2.49 -13.37 3.31
C GLY A 11 3.10 -12.41 2.31
N LYS A 12 4.32 -12.67 1.80
CA LYS A 12 4.97 -11.83 0.79
C LYS A 12 4.18 -11.82 -0.52
N VAL A 13 3.74 -12.98 -1.02
CA VAL A 13 2.85 -13.08 -2.20
C VAL A 13 1.54 -12.32 -1.96
N LEU A 14 0.93 -12.50 -0.79
CA LEU A 14 -0.29 -11.77 -0.42
C LEU A 14 -0.05 -10.25 -0.40
N ALA A 15 1.05 -9.79 0.21
CA ALA A 15 1.42 -8.38 0.28
C ALA A 15 1.59 -7.77 -1.12
N LYS A 16 2.26 -8.48 -2.04
CA LYS A 16 2.44 -8.04 -3.44
C LYS A 16 1.09 -7.84 -4.13
N VAL A 17 0.20 -8.83 -4.03
CA VAL A 17 -1.14 -8.78 -4.63
C VAL A 17 -1.95 -7.62 -4.05
N LEU A 18 -1.96 -7.48 -2.72
CA LEU A 18 -2.72 -6.42 -2.03
C LEU A 18 -2.18 -5.02 -2.34
N LEU A 19 -0.86 -4.81 -2.27
CA LEU A 19 -0.25 -3.50 -2.57
C LEU A 19 -0.38 -3.13 -4.04
N SER A 20 -0.13 -4.07 -4.96
CA SER A 20 -0.31 -3.83 -6.39
C SER A 20 -1.77 -3.47 -6.70
N GLY A 21 -2.72 -4.22 -6.13
CA GLY A 21 -4.15 -3.94 -6.28
C GLY A 21 -4.54 -2.60 -5.70
N GLN A 22 -4.08 -2.29 -4.47
CA GLN A 22 -4.31 -1.00 -3.84
C GLN A 22 -3.76 0.17 -4.67
N PHE A 23 -2.54 0.02 -5.21
CA PHE A 23 -1.91 1.05 -6.04
C PHE A 23 -2.76 1.39 -7.27
N ASP A 24 -3.32 0.37 -7.93
CA ASP A 24 -4.16 0.53 -9.12
C ASP A 24 -5.59 0.99 -8.82
N GLU A 25 -6.20 0.50 -7.75
CA GLU A 25 -7.54 0.92 -7.35
C GLU A 25 -7.55 2.35 -6.82
N LEU A 26 -6.48 2.77 -6.13
CA LEU A 26 -6.38 4.13 -5.63
C LEU A 26 -6.35 5.16 -6.77
N LYS A 27 -5.74 4.87 -7.93
CA LYS A 27 -5.79 5.74 -9.13
C LYS A 27 -7.24 6.06 -9.56
N LYS A 28 -8.13 5.07 -9.45
CA LYS A 28 -9.52 5.14 -9.92
C LYS A 28 -10.46 5.68 -8.84
N ASN A 29 -10.18 5.41 -7.58
CA ASN A 29 -11.07 5.73 -6.46
C ASN A 29 -10.84 7.16 -5.93
N LYS A 30 -11.44 8.15 -6.59
CA LYS A 30 -11.36 9.57 -6.21
C LYS A 30 -11.97 9.87 -4.84
N GLU A 31 -12.89 9.06 -4.36
CA GLU A 31 -13.49 9.21 -3.03
C GLU A 31 -12.48 8.83 -1.95
N LEU A 32 -11.84 7.67 -2.09
CA LEU A 32 -10.79 7.23 -1.18
C LEU A 32 -9.61 8.21 -1.17
N GLN A 33 -9.22 8.76 -2.31
CA GLN A 33 -8.19 9.79 -2.37
C GLN A 33 -8.53 11.02 -1.50
N LYS A 34 -9.77 11.51 -1.59
CA LYS A 34 -10.24 12.64 -0.76
C LYS A 34 -10.29 12.28 0.72
N ILE A 35 -10.74 11.06 1.04
CA ILE A 35 -10.75 10.56 2.42
C ILE A 35 -9.34 10.58 3.01
N ILE A 36 -8.34 10.03 2.30
CA ILE A 36 -6.95 10.02 2.76
C ILE A 36 -6.41 11.44 2.91
N LEU A 37 -6.71 12.35 1.98
CA LEU A 37 -6.31 13.75 2.10
C LEU A 37 -6.91 14.41 3.35
N TRP A 38 -8.21 14.20 3.60
CA TRP A 38 -8.89 14.78 4.76
C TRP A 38 -8.42 14.20 6.08
N GLU A 39 -8.09 12.91 6.13
CA GLU A 39 -7.52 12.30 7.34
C GLU A 39 -6.20 12.95 7.78
N LEU A 40 -5.45 13.51 6.83
CA LEU A 40 -4.20 14.22 7.10
C LEU A 40 -4.41 15.70 7.43
N SER A 41 -5.46 16.33 6.91
CA SER A 41 -5.69 17.77 7.04
C SER A 41 -6.72 18.16 8.11
N GLU A 42 -7.62 17.24 8.50
CA GLU A 42 -8.76 17.51 9.36
C GLU A 42 -8.76 16.61 10.61
N SER A 43 -9.04 17.19 11.78
CA SER A 43 -9.23 16.42 13.00
C SER A 43 -10.72 16.08 13.21
N LYS A 44 -11.22 15.03 12.53
CA LYS A 44 -12.60 14.53 12.69
C LYS A 44 -12.62 13.09 13.16
N SER A 45 -13.42 12.79 14.19
CA SER A 45 -13.55 11.44 14.77
C SER A 45 -13.99 10.38 13.75
N ALA A 46 -14.88 10.75 12.82
CA ALA A 46 -15.33 9.84 11.76
C ALA A 46 -14.19 9.45 10.80
N LEU A 47 -13.34 10.41 10.41
CA LEU A 47 -12.17 10.15 9.56
C LEU A 47 -11.13 9.30 10.31
N ARG A 48 -10.92 9.58 11.59
CA ARG A 48 -10.04 8.78 12.44
C ARG A 48 -10.51 7.33 12.51
N LYS A 49 -11.81 7.10 12.69
CA LYS A 49 -12.40 5.76 12.72
C LYS A 49 -12.17 4.99 11.41
N LEU A 50 -12.31 5.65 10.26
CA LEU A 50 -12.03 5.03 8.95
C LEU A 50 -10.55 4.63 8.81
N ALA A 51 -9.64 5.47 9.30
CA ALA A 51 -8.21 5.13 9.34
C ALA A 51 -7.92 3.94 10.26
N ASP A 52 -8.50 3.92 11.45
CA ASP A 52 -8.33 2.82 12.41
C ASP A 52 -8.92 1.50 11.86
N GLU A 53 -10.05 1.55 11.14
CA GLU A 53 -10.64 0.37 10.46
C GLU A 53 -9.71 -0.20 9.37
N ARG A 54 -9.04 0.67 8.59
CA ARG A 54 -8.06 0.22 7.59
C ARG A 54 -6.80 -0.36 8.22
N GLU A 55 -6.33 0.22 9.32
CA GLU A 55 -5.19 -0.34 10.07
C GLU A 55 -5.53 -1.73 10.63
N ALA A 56 -6.73 -1.89 11.21
CA ALA A 56 -7.20 -3.17 11.74
C ALA A 56 -7.27 -4.27 10.66
N ALA A 57 -7.67 -3.92 9.43
CA ALA A 57 -7.67 -4.88 8.33
C ALA A 57 -6.26 -5.38 7.97
N GLY A 58 -5.24 -4.53 8.05
CA GLY A 58 -3.84 -4.92 7.87
C GLY A 58 -3.30 -5.72 9.06
N GLU A 59 -3.72 -5.37 10.29
CA GLU A 59 -3.26 -6.02 11.52
C GLU A 59 -3.57 -7.52 11.52
N GLU A 60 -4.74 -7.92 11.04
CA GLU A 60 -5.13 -9.34 10.93
C GLU A 60 -4.16 -10.13 10.04
N MET A 61 -3.67 -9.55 8.94
CA MET A 61 -2.66 -10.18 8.09
C MET A 61 -1.33 -10.30 8.85
N PHE A 62 -0.91 -9.24 9.52
CA PHE A 62 0.38 -9.24 10.21
C PHE A 62 0.42 -10.25 11.36
N VAL A 63 -0.53 -10.21 12.27
CA VAL A 63 -0.56 -11.10 13.45
C VAL A 63 -0.70 -12.56 13.05
N ASN A 64 -1.53 -12.85 12.04
CA ASN A 64 -1.85 -14.23 11.71
C ASN A 64 -0.83 -14.87 10.76
N ILE A 65 -0.09 -14.08 9.98
CA ILE A 65 0.77 -14.57 8.91
C ILE A 65 2.21 -14.06 9.10
N ALA A 66 2.44 -12.77 8.90
CA ALA A 66 3.79 -12.21 8.81
C ALA A 66 4.56 -12.33 10.13
N ASP A 67 3.95 -11.97 11.25
CA ASP A 67 4.60 -11.95 12.55
C ASP A 67 5.03 -13.35 13.01
N LYS A 68 4.20 -14.36 12.72
CA LYS A 68 4.51 -15.77 13.02
C LYS A 68 5.66 -16.29 12.17
N HIS A 69 5.78 -15.83 10.93
CA HIS A 69 6.84 -16.24 10.02
C HIS A 69 8.17 -15.54 10.32
N PHE A 70 8.16 -14.21 10.46
CA PHE A 70 9.37 -13.40 10.64
C PHE A 70 9.85 -13.32 12.09
N GLY A 71 9.03 -13.69 13.07
CA GLY A 71 9.41 -13.74 14.48
C GLY A 71 9.99 -12.40 14.97
N SER A 72 11.25 -12.41 15.43
CA SER A 72 11.91 -11.17 15.90
C SER A 72 12.07 -10.10 14.83
N GLU A 73 12.06 -10.48 13.55
CA GLU A 73 12.20 -9.57 12.41
C GLU A 73 10.86 -9.03 11.89
N ALA A 74 9.74 -9.47 12.48
CA ALA A 74 8.39 -9.05 12.08
C ALA A 74 8.22 -7.52 12.04
N LYS A 75 8.83 -6.81 13.00
CA LYS A 75 8.80 -5.35 13.05
C LYS A 75 9.47 -4.70 11.83
N LYS A 76 10.51 -5.32 11.27
CA LYS A 76 11.16 -4.82 10.04
C LYS A 76 10.27 -5.02 8.82
N PHE A 77 9.59 -6.16 8.72
CA PHE A 77 8.61 -6.39 7.65
C PHE A 77 7.43 -5.41 7.75
N ARG A 78 6.88 -5.18 8.94
CA ARG A 78 5.86 -4.15 9.17
C ARG A 78 6.34 -2.75 8.80
N ALA A 79 7.60 -2.41 9.12
CA ALA A 79 8.19 -1.13 8.75
C ALA A 79 8.34 -0.98 7.22
N LEU A 80 8.77 -2.03 6.52
CA LEU A 80 8.78 -2.06 5.05
C LEU A 80 7.37 -1.81 4.49
N MET A 81 6.37 -2.54 5.01
CA MET A 81 4.98 -2.38 4.57
C MET A 81 4.45 -0.96 4.81
N ALA A 82 4.76 -0.35 5.95
CA ALA A 82 4.38 1.04 6.24
C ALA A 82 4.98 2.03 5.22
N ILE A 83 6.23 1.83 4.80
CA ILE A 83 6.88 2.64 3.75
C ILE A 83 6.18 2.44 2.40
N LEU A 84 5.90 1.19 2.02
CA LEU A 84 5.29 0.87 0.73
C LEU A 84 3.84 1.37 0.62
N VAL A 85 3.03 1.20 1.67
CA VAL A 85 1.64 1.69 1.73
C VAL A 85 1.61 3.22 1.65
N SER A 86 2.41 3.91 2.48
CA SER A 86 2.45 5.38 2.48
C SER A 86 2.96 5.95 1.15
N SER A 87 3.97 5.33 0.55
CA SER A 87 4.46 5.71 -0.78
C SER A 87 3.41 5.50 -1.86
N SER A 88 2.68 4.38 -1.81
CA SER A 88 1.56 4.10 -2.73
C SER A 88 0.46 5.16 -2.64
N TYR A 89 0.12 5.59 -1.43
CA TYR A 89 -0.84 6.68 -1.22
C TYR A 89 -0.33 8.00 -1.80
N TYR A 90 0.86 8.41 -1.39
CA TYR A 90 1.41 9.70 -1.78
C TYR A 90 1.58 9.80 -3.30
N LEU A 91 2.11 8.77 -3.96
CA LEU A 91 2.32 8.78 -5.41
C LEU A 91 1.02 8.91 -6.20
N ASN A 92 -0.05 8.21 -5.80
CA ASN A 92 -1.34 8.33 -6.47
C ASN A 92 -1.99 9.70 -6.20
N LEU A 93 -1.94 10.20 -4.95
CA LEU A 93 -2.47 11.51 -4.61
C LEU A 93 -1.70 12.63 -5.32
N HIS A 94 -0.36 12.61 -5.30
CA HIS A 94 0.47 13.61 -5.96
C HIS A 94 0.14 13.72 -7.45
N THR A 95 0.00 12.58 -8.13
CA THR A 95 -0.31 12.53 -9.55
C THR A 95 -1.65 13.21 -9.88
N ASP A 96 -2.65 13.02 -9.02
CA ASP A 96 -4.00 13.56 -9.23
C ASP A 96 -4.16 15.01 -8.76
N PHE A 97 -3.44 15.44 -7.73
CA PHE A 97 -3.56 16.79 -7.17
C PHE A 97 -2.52 17.79 -7.70
N ASN A 98 -1.30 17.34 -7.99
CA ASN A 98 -0.21 18.20 -8.48
C ASN A 98 0.11 17.98 -9.97
N GLY A 99 -0.28 16.83 -10.54
CA GLY A 99 -0.32 16.62 -11.99
C GLY A 99 1.02 16.52 -12.72
N SER A 100 2.14 16.62 -12.01
CA SER A 100 3.51 16.55 -12.56
C SER A 100 4.16 15.20 -12.28
N ALA A 101 5.21 14.90 -13.06
CA ALA A 101 6.07 13.76 -12.80
C ALA A 101 6.66 13.81 -11.39
N PHE A 102 6.76 12.66 -10.74
CA PHE A 102 7.43 12.51 -9.44
C PHE A 102 8.69 11.68 -9.62
N CYS A 103 9.85 12.21 -9.22
CA CYS A 103 11.16 11.61 -9.53
C CYS A 103 11.37 11.32 -11.03
N GLY A 104 10.71 12.06 -11.93
CA GLY A 104 10.79 11.86 -13.37
C GLY A 104 9.82 10.81 -13.95
N LEU A 105 8.99 10.17 -13.11
CA LEU A 105 7.96 9.22 -13.53
C LEU A 105 6.59 9.92 -13.65
N ASP A 106 5.91 9.73 -14.78
CA ASP A 106 4.52 10.15 -15.00
C ASP A 106 3.56 9.00 -14.70
N LEU A 107 2.96 9.00 -13.52
CA LEU A 107 2.04 7.94 -13.10
C LEU A 107 0.64 8.03 -13.73
N LYS A 108 0.44 8.91 -14.71
CA LYS A 108 -0.68 8.80 -15.65
C LYS A 108 -0.41 7.71 -16.69
N ASP A 109 0.86 7.50 -17.04
CA ASP A 109 1.33 6.44 -17.92
C ASP A 109 1.31 5.09 -17.20
N ASP A 110 0.83 4.05 -17.86
CA ASP A 110 0.76 2.70 -17.29
C ASP A 110 2.13 2.00 -17.27
N GLU A 111 3.07 2.38 -18.14
CA GLU A 111 4.45 1.89 -18.15
C GLU A 111 5.18 2.29 -16.86
N ASP A 112 5.19 3.58 -16.52
CA ASP A 112 5.82 4.08 -15.30
C ASP A 112 5.16 3.51 -14.04
N ARG A 113 3.84 3.32 -14.05
CA ARG A 113 3.14 2.63 -12.96
C ARG A 113 3.55 1.17 -12.82
N ASN A 114 3.75 0.46 -13.93
CA ASN A 114 4.20 -0.93 -13.90
C ASN A 114 5.65 -1.03 -13.39
N VAL A 115 6.51 -0.07 -13.72
CA VAL A 115 7.86 0.03 -13.13
C VAL A 115 7.77 0.19 -11.61
N VAL A 116 6.94 1.11 -11.10
CA VAL A 116 6.75 1.29 -9.65
C VAL A 116 6.24 0.00 -8.98
N LYS A 117 5.24 -0.66 -9.55
CA LYS A 117 4.71 -1.93 -9.01
C LYS A 117 5.77 -3.05 -9.03
N GLY A 118 6.61 -3.11 -10.06
CA GLY A 118 7.74 -4.03 -10.14
C GLY A 118 8.70 -3.82 -8.97
N VAL A 119 9.13 -2.58 -8.74
CA VAL A 119 10.01 -2.23 -7.62
C VAL A 119 9.37 -2.53 -6.26
N ILE A 120 8.07 -2.24 -6.08
CA ILE A 120 7.34 -2.62 -4.85
C ILE A 120 7.43 -4.13 -4.63
N SER A 121 7.21 -4.94 -5.68
CA SER A 121 7.32 -6.40 -5.59
C SER A 121 8.73 -6.87 -5.22
N GLU A 122 9.74 -6.31 -5.86
CA GLU A 122 11.15 -6.62 -5.58
C GLU A 122 11.52 -6.26 -4.14
N MET A 123 11.07 -5.11 -3.64
CA MET A 123 11.31 -4.69 -2.25
C MET A 123 10.68 -5.64 -1.23
N ILE A 124 9.55 -6.27 -1.54
CA ILE A 124 8.90 -7.27 -0.68
C ILE A 124 9.68 -8.59 -0.68
N ASP A 125 10.38 -8.91 -1.77
CA ASP A 125 11.20 -10.13 -1.87
C ASP A 125 12.51 -10.06 -1.10
N MET A 126 13.04 -8.85 -0.88
CA MET A 126 14.21 -8.60 -0.03
C MET A 126 14.07 -9.18 1.39
#